data_AF-A0A935DMX1-F1
#
_entry.id   AF-A0A935DMX1-F1
#
_cell.length_a   1.000
_cell.length_b   1.000
_cell.length_c   1.000
_cell.angle_alpha   90.00
_cell.angle_beta   90.00
_cell.angle_gamma   90.00
#
_symmetry.space_group_name_H-M   'P 1'
#
loop_
_entity.id
_entity.type
_entity.pdbx_description
1 polymer ?
#
loop_
_entity_poly.entity_id
_entity_poly.type
_entity_poly.pdbx_seq_one_letter_code
_entity_poly.pdbx_strand_id
1 'polypeptide(L)'
;MGRALALALGRRGSEVALVARTAGALEAVAAEVAGKRRGRRPRDPRWTWATRRPSTTSPRSGPIAALGGVDVLVHNAGTLGHVRCDLADAECGALERALSVNVLGARSV
;
A
#
# COMPACT_ATOMS: atom_id res chain seq x y z
N MET A 1 1.88 -4.78 8.88
CA MET A 1 0.90 -5.73 8.30
C MET A 1 0.92 -5.75 6.76
N GLY A 2 0.86 -4.61 6.06
CA GLY A 2 0.87 -4.55 4.58
C GLY A 2 1.90 -5.42 3.85
N ARG A 3 3.18 -5.42 4.29
CA ARG A 3 4.21 -6.32 3.73
C ARG A 3 3.84 -7.80 3.85
N ALA A 4 3.36 -8.23 5.01
CA ALA A 4 3.01 -9.63 5.26
C ALA A 4 1.86 -10.09 4.35
N LEU A 5 0.87 -9.21 4.14
CA LEU A 5 -0.25 -9.44 3.22
C LEU A 5 0.24 -9.54 1.77
N ALA A 6 1.08 -8.60 1.32
CA ALA A 6 1.66 -8.63 -0.03
C ALA A 6 2.40 -9.94 -0.30
N LEU A 7 3.20 -10.42 0.65
CA LEU A 7 3.91 -11.69 0.54
C LEU A 7 2.94 -12.89 0.53
N ALA A 8 1.87 -12.85 1.33
CA ALA A 8 0.88 -13.91 1.38
C ALA A 8 0.03 -14.00 0.10
N LEU A 9 -0.28 -12.86 -0.53
CA LEU A 9 -0.96 -12.78 -1.82
C LEU A 9 -0.02 -13.22 -2.96
N GLY A 10 1.23 -12.74 -2.95
CA GLY A 10 2.25 -13.17 -3.92
C GLY A 10 2.48 -14.68 -3.93
N ARG A 11 2.55 -15.32 -2.75
CA ARG A 11 2.65 -16.79 -2.64
C ARG A 11 1.48 -17.55 -3.26
N ARG A 12 0.31 -16.92 -3.35
CA ARG A 12 -0.91 -17.47 -3.97
C ARG A 12 -1.03 -17.14 -5.47
N GLY A 13 -0.05 -16.43 -6.04
CA GLY A 13 -0.01 -16.08 -7.46
C GLY A 13 -0.68 -14.74 -7.81
N SER A 14 -1.37 -14.07 -6.88
CA SER A 14 -2.06 -12.79 -7.11
C SER A 14 -1.10 -11.69 -7.51
N GLU A 15 -1.40 -10.89 -8.53
CA GLU A 15 -0.65 -9.66 -8.86
C GLU A 15 -0.83 -8.61 -7.75
N VAL A 16 0.23 -7.87 -7.40
CA VAL A 16 0.17 -6.92 -6.28
C VAL A 16 0.86 -5.62 -6.65
N ALA A 17 0.12 -4.52 -6.62
CA ALA A 17 0.69 -3.18 -6.59
C ALA A 17 0.89 -2.72 -5.14
N LEU A 18 2.01 -2.06 -4.86
CA LEU A 18 2.33 -1.56 -3.52
C LEU A 18 2.38 -0.02 -3.52
N VAL A 19 1.78 0.59 -2.52
CA VAL A 19 1.78 2.05 -2.37
C VAL A 19 2.21 2.40 -0.96
N ALA A 20 3.26 3.20 -0.84
CA ALA A 20 3.77 3.71 0.43
C ALA A 20 4.65 4.94 0.20
N ARG A 21 4.98 5.66 1.27
CA ARG A 21 5.78 6.89 1.19
C ARG A 21 7.28 6.63 0.96
N THR A 22 7.78 5.43 1.24
CA THR A 22 9.21 5.11 1.24
C THR A 22 9.55 4.17 0.09
N ALA A 23 10.29 4.66 -0.91
CA ALA A 23 10.62 3.92 -2.13
C ALA A 23 11.42 2.64 -1.86
N GLY A 24 12.54 2.72 -1.13
CA GLY A 24 13.37 1.55 -0.84
C GLY A 24 12.64 0.45 -0.06
N ALA A 25 11.68 0.81 0.80
CA ALA A 25 10.84 -0.17 1.48
C ALA A 25 9.89 -0.91 0.53
N LEU A 26 9.37 -0.22 -0.49
CA LEU A 26 8.53 -0.84 -1.52
C LEU A 26 9.34 -1.77 -2.43
N GLU A 27 10.53 -1.33 -2.86
CA GLU A 27 11.44 -2.11 -3.70
C GLU A 27 11.88 -3.41 -3.00
N ALA A 28 12.21 -3.34 -1.71
CA ALA A 28 12.55 -4.52 -0.93
C ALA A 28 11.39 -5.54 -0.87
N VAL A 29 10.16 -5.07 -0.63
CA VAL A 29 8.99 -5.94 -0.58
C VAL A 29 8.65 -6.51 -1.96
N ALA A 30 8.82 -5.71 -3.02
CA ALA A 30 8.66 -6.15 -4.41
C ALA A 30 9.58 -7.30 -4.76
N ALA A 31 10.87 -7.17 -4.46
CA ALA A 31 11.86 -8.22 -4.70
C ALA A 31 11.49 -9.52 -3.95
N GLU A 32 11.05 -9.41 -2.69
CA GLU A 32 10.62 -10.57 -1.92
C GLU A 32 9.34 -11.24 -2.43
N VAL A 33 8.38 -10.46 -2.90
CA VAL A 33 7.14 -10.97 -3.52
C VAL A 33 7.50 -11.72 -4.79
N ALA A 34 8.36 -11.15 -5.65
CA ALA A 34 8.82 -11.77 -6.87
C ALA A 34 9.52 -13.12 -6.60
N GLY A 35 10.41 -13.18 -5.61
CA GLY A 35 11.13 -14.41 -5.23
C GLY A 35 10.26 -15.52 -4.63
N LYS A 36 9.05 -15.21 -4.13
CA LYS A 36 8.17 -16.17 -3.43
C LYS A 36 6.93 -16.58 -4.25
N ARG A 37 6.77 -16.08 -5.46
CA ARG A 37 5.64 -16.42 -6.35
C ARG A 37 5.79 -17.84 -6.91
N ARG A 38 4.70 -18.61 -6.86
CA ARG A 38 4.59 -19.91 -7.55
C ARG A 38 3.84 -19.71 -8.88
N GLY A 39 4.37 -20.24 -9.97
CA GLY A 39 3.63 -20.42 -11.22
C GLY A 39 3.24 -19.16 -11.99
N ARG A 40 4.23 -18.46 -12.58
CA ARG A 40 4.18 -17.72 -13.86
C ARG A 40 5.58 -17.17 -14.10
N ARG A 41 6.06 -17.14 -15.34
CA ARG A 41 7.40 -16.60 -15.65
C ARG A 41 7.47 -15.12 -15.22
N PRO A 42 8.58 -14.66 -14.61
CA PRO A 42 8.82 -13.24 -14.38
C PRO A 42 9.00 -12.59 -15.75
N ARG A 43 7.94 -12.00 -16.31
CA ARG A 43 7.99 -11.44 -17.67
C ARG A 43 7.49 -10.01 -17.81
N ASP A 44 7.30 -9.29 -16.71
CA ASP A 44 7.23 -7.83 -16.81
C ASP A 44 7.79 -7.16 -15.54
N PRO A 45 8.60 -6.10 -15.66
CA PRO A 45 8.97 -5.23 -14.54
C PRO A 45 7.78 -4.48 -13.90
N ARG A 46 6.57 -4.57 -14.46
CA ARG A 46 5.34 -3.91 -13.99
C ARG A 46 4.64 -4.54 -12.76
N TRP A 47 5.12 -5.67 -12.22
CA TRP A 47 4.33 -6.55 -11.32
C TRP A 47 4.45 -6.23 -9.83
N THR A 48 5.29 -5.25 -9.49
CA THR A 48 5.22 -4.61 -8.18
C THR A 48 5.63 -3.16 -8.36
N TRP A 49 4.63 -2.36 -8.66
CA TRP A 49 4.80 -0.92 -8.74
C TRP A 49 4.89 -0.35 -7.32
N ALA A 50 5.79 0.61 -7.15
CA ALA A 50 6.05 1.35 -5.93
C ALA A 50 5.89 2.84 -6.24
N THR A 51 4.82 3.50 -5.76
CA THR A 51 4.72 4.97 -5.85
C THR A 51 4.73 5.62 -4.48
N ARG A 52 5.47 6.74 -4.39
CA ARG A 52 5.62 7.63 -3.25
C ARG A 52 4.34 8.39 -2.90
N ARG A 53 3.40 8.51 -3.85
CA ARG A 53 2.08 9.14 -3.67
C ARG A 53 1.07 8.48 -4.62
N PRO A 54 -0.13 8.07 -4.17
CA PRO A 54 -1.23 7.96 -5.12
C PRO A 54 -1.42 9.37 -5.70
N SER A 55 -1.23 9.53 -7.00
CA SER A 55 -1.72 10.72 -7.68
C SER A 55 -3.22 10.76 -7.42
N THR A 56 -3.69 11.74 -6.67
CA THR A 56 -5.12 11.99 -6.40
C THR A 56 -5.91 12.30 -7.68
N THR A 57 -5.20 12.44 -8.80
CA THR A 57 -5.71 12.58 -10.14
C THR A 57 -5.84 11.19 -10.79
N SER A 58 -7.01 10.58 -10.60
CA SER A 58 -7.51 9.39 -11.31
C SER A 58 -6.96 8.00 -10.87
N PRO A 59 -7.85 7.08 -10.42
CA PRO A 59 -7.56 5.66 -10.21
C PRO A 59 -7.01 4.95 -11.45
N ARG A 60 -7.19 5.53 -12.65
CA ARG A 60 -6.72 4.96 -13.92
C ARG A 60 -5.29 5.36 -14.30
N SER A 61 -4.58 6.11 -13.46
CA SER A 61 -3.19 6.47 -13.72
C SER A 61 -2.22 5.66 -12.83
N GLY A 62 -1.14 5.15 -13.42
CA GLY A 62 -0.06 4.46 -12.69
C GLY A 62 -0.35 2.98 -12.34
N PRO A 63 -0.17 2.54 -11.08
CA PRO A 63 -0.14 1.12 -10.68
C PRO A 63 -1.37 0.32 -11.07
N ILE A 64 -2.55 0.93 -10.95
CA ILE A 64 -3.83 0.28 -11.22
C ILE A 64 -4.01 0.00 -12.71
N ALA A 65 -3.54 0.92 -13.57
CA ALA A 65 -3.53 0.69 -15.01
C ALA A 65 -2.55 -0.42 -15.42
N ALA A 66 -1.41 -0.55 -14.73
CA ALA A 66 -0.43 -1.60 -14.99
C ALA A 66 -0.95 -3.01 -14.65
N LEU A 67 -1.88 -3.12 -13.71
CA LEU A 67 -2.57 -4.37 -13.36
C LEU A 67 -3.73 -4.71 -14.32
N GLY A 68 -4.15 -3.78 -15.19
CA GLY A 68 -5.31 -3.95 -16.07
C GLY A 68 -6.66 -3.96 -15.34
N GLY A 69 -6.67 -3.77 -14.03
CA GLY A 69 -7.85 -3.81 -13.16
C GLY A 69 -7.46 -4.02 -11.70
N VAL A 70 -8.41 -3.82 -10.77
CA VAL A 70 -8.23 -4.11 -9.35
C VAL A 70 -9.40 -4.97 -8.87
N ASP A 71 -9.10 -6.20 -8.46
CA ASP A 71 -10.09 -7.08 -7.81
C ASP A 71 -10.22 -6.78 -6.31
N VAL A 72 -9.11 -6.44 -5.68
CA VAL A 72 -9.02 -6.21 -4.23
C VAL A 72 -8.18 -4.97 -3.95
N LEU A 73 -8.79 -3.98 -3.28
CA LEU A 73 -8.10 -2.82 -2.73
C LEU A 73 -8.00 -2.95 -1.20
N VAL A 74 -6.81 -2.72 -0.66
CA VAL A 74 -6.56 -2.83 0.79
C VAL A 74 -6.06 -1.50 1.34
N HIS A 75 -6.91 -0.81 2.08
CA HIS A 75 -6.53 0.36 2.88
C HIS A 75 -5.80 -0.06 4.15
N ASN A 76 -4.51 -0.38 4.02
CA ASN A 76 -3.68 -0.80 5.15
C ASN A 76 -2.82 0.34 5.75
N ALA A 77 -2.69 1.48 5.06
CA ALA A 77 -1.88 2.59 5.57
C ALA A 77 -2.47 3.11 6.88
N GLY A 78 -1.62 3.31 7.88
CA GLY A 78 -2.04 3.75 9.20
C GLY A 78 -0.93 4.50 9.94
N THR A 79 -1.33 5.42 10.81
CA THR A 79 -0.49 6.16 11.74
C THR A 79 -1.13 6.16 13.14
N LEU A 80 -0.51 6.83 14.11
CA LEU A 80 -0.87 6.92 15.53
C LEU A 80 -0.32 5.76 16.37
N GLY A 81 -0.36 4.50 15.91
CA GLY A 81 0.22 3.39 16.67
C GLY A 81 -0.42 3.23 18.05
N HIS A 82 0.33 2.72 19.04
CA HIS A 82 -0.15 2.61 20.43
C HIS A 82 0.01 3.95 21.17
N VAL A 83 -0.83 4.93 20.86
CA VAL A 83 -0.94 6.14 21.67
C VAL A 83 -1.93 5.87 22.80
N ARG A 84 -1.46 6.02 24.04
CA ARG A 84 -2.29 6.06 25.23
C ARG A 84 -2.23 7.49 25.76
N CYS A 85 -3.14 8.33 25.29
CA CYS A 85 -3.40 9.64 25.86
C CYS A 85 -4.89 9.74 26.16
N ASP A 86 -5.27 10.58 27.12
CA ASP A 86 -6.63 11.07 27.15
C ASP A 86 -6.90 11.84 25.84
N LEU A 87 -8.13 11.77 25.35
CA LEU A 87 -8.52 12.56 24.19
C LEU A 87 -8.40 14.06 24.49
N ALA A 88 -8.63 14.47 25.74
CA ALA A 88 -8.48 15.86 26.16
C ALA A 88 -7.04 16.38 26.06
N ASP A 89 -6.05 15.48 26.17
CA ASP A 89 -4.63 15.82 26.15
C ASP A 89 -3.99 15.59 24.77
N ALA A 90 -4.75 15.07 23.80
CA ALA A 90 -4.24 14.79 22.48
C ALA A 90 -3.93 16.09 21.73
N GLU A 91 -2.72 16.19 21.17
CA GLU A 91 -2.39 17.31 20.29
C GLU A 91 -3.29 17.29 19.05
N CYS A 92 -4.02 18.38 18.80
CA CYS A 92 -4.97 18.47 17.67
C CYS A 92 -4.32 18.07 16.34
N GLY A 93 -3.09 18.54 16.08
CA GLY A 93 -2.36 18.19 14.85
C GLY A 93 -2.04 16.70 14.72
N ALA A 94 -1.79 16.00 15.83
CA ALA A 94 -1.57 14.56 15.83
C ALA A 94 -2.86 13.79 15.53
N LEU A 95 -3.99 14.22 16.11
CA LEU A 95 -5.31 13.64 15.87
C LEU A 95 -5.77 13.87 14.43
N GLU A 96 -5.66 15.10 13.93
CA GLU A 96 -5.99 15.46 12.54
C GLU A 96 -5.19 14.63 11.53
N ARG A 97 -3.87 14.48 11.78
CA ARG A 97 -3.01 13.64 10.94
C ARG A 97 -3.47 12.18 10.96
N ALA A 98 -3.85 11.66 12.11
CA ALA A 98 -4.35 10.29 12.23
C ALA A 98 -5.66 10.08 11.47
N LEU A 99 -6.61 11.01 11.58
CA LEU A 99 -7.86 10.97 10.83
C LEU A 99 -7.62 11.10 9.32
N SER A 100 -6.73 12.01 8.91
CA SER A 100 -6.36 12.21 7.51
C SER A 100 -5.80 10.95 6.87
N VAL A 101 -4.92 10.22 7.56
CA VAL A 101 -4.30 8.99 7.03
C VAL A 101 -5.23 7.78 7.15
N ASN A 102 -5.80 7.55 8.34
CA ASN A 102 -6.47 6.29 8.66
C ASN A 102 -7.92 6.24 8.16
N VAL A 103 -8.57 7.40 8.03
CA VAL A 103 -9.99 7.51 7.65
C VAL A 103 -10.14 8.14 6.27
N LEU A 104 -9.66 9.37 6.11
CA LEU A 104 -9.90 10.12 4.88
C LEU A 104 -9.07 9.60 3.70
N GLY A 105 -7.85 9.11 3.96
CA GLY A 105 -6.98 8.54 2.95
C GLY A 105 -7.57 7.34 2.21
N ALA A 106 -8.57 6.67 2.79
CA ALA A 106 -9.26 5.55 2.13
C ALA A 106 -10.17 6.01 0.97
N ARG A 107 -10.66 7.25 0.98
CA ARG A 107 -11.57 7.77 -0.05
C ARG A 107 -10.89 8.12 -1.36
N SER A 108 -9.56 8.28 -1.37
CA SER A 108 -8.82 8.94 -2.45
C SER A 108 -8.24 8.02 -3.52
N VAL A 109 -8.69 6.76 -3.61
CA VAL A 109 -8.09 5.72 -4.48
C VAL A 109 -9.06 5.27 -5.55
#